data_AF-A0A831KE85-F1
#
_entry.id   AF-A0A831KE85-F1
#
_cell.length_a   1.000
_cell.length_b   1.000
_cell.length_c   1.000
_cell.angle_alpha   90.00
_cell.angle_beta   90.00
_cell.angle_gamma   90.00
#
_symmetry.space_group_name_H-M   'P 1'
#
loop_
_entity.id
_entity.type
_entity.pdbx_description
1 polymer ?
#
loop_
_entity_poly.entity_id
_entity_poly.type
_entity_poly.pdbx_seq_one_letter_code
_entity_poly.pdbx_strand_id
1 'polypeptide(L)'
;YANSILGAMTNKESGISALAAAIIGKTPNYGLHIKENRMPTILVKVKGDLSAAGYIAGESLSNEVPYFVFDRKVAKWELKLLGASLASTGNVSMFHAEGITPEWRDFEKPKEKIEIEGKLDFDCDPDLIAIGCPHVSDDELKLILDLIEGKRVKKELWIFTSRDIVNRNRKIVEKIERLGAKVFCDTCIVVSTACEKYDCVLVNSGKALHYLPKLRGVEVSFSDLKRCLEVATDG
;
A
#
# COMPACT_ATOMS: atom_id res chain seq x y z
N TYR A 1 -3.92 4.32 -6.46
CA TYR A 1 -2.67 4.74 -7.14
C TYR A 1 -2.91 5.15 -8.58
N ALA A 2 -3.43 4.28 -9.46
CA ALA A 2 -3.66 4.61 -10.88
C ALA A 2 -4.47 5.91 -11.07
N ASN A 3 -5.66 6.01 -10.46
CA ASN A 3 -6.47 7.22 -10.53
C ASN A 3 -5.80 8.41 -9.81
N SER A 4 -5.50 8.25 -8.52
CA SER A 4 -5.04 9.35 -7.65
C SER A 4 -3.64 9.91 -7.96
N ILE A 5 -2.70 9.08 -8.42
CA ILE A 5 -1.28 9.47 -8.54
C ILE A 5 -0.88 9.59 -10.01
N LEU A 6 -1.31 8.65 -10.86
CA LEU A 6 -0.97 8.68 -12.29
C LEU A 6 -1.98 9.50 -13.11
N GLY A 7 -3.14 9.85 -12.55
CA GLY A 7 -4.19 10.55 -13.29
C GLY A 7 -4.91 9.67 -14.30
N ALA A 8 -4.83 8.33 -14.16
CA ALA A 8 -5.63 7.45 -14.98
C ALA A 8 -7.13 7.70 -14.73
N MET A 9 -7.94 7.40 -15.74
CA MET A 9 -9.40 7.38 -15.62
C MET A 9 -9.85 5.95 -15.81
N THR A 10 -9.99 5.20 -14.71
CA THR A 10 -10.33 3.77 -14.73
C THR A 10 -11.13 3.37 -13.49
N ASN A 11 -12.04 2.41 -13.64
CA ASN A 11 -12.67 1.74 -12.50
C ASN A 11 -11.83 0.56 -12.01
N LYS A 12 -12.27 -0.05 -10.90
CA LYS A 12 -11.80 -1.36 -10.42
C LYS A 12 -12.50 -2.46 -11.22
N GLU A 13 -12.05 -2.60 -12.47
CA GLU A 13 -12.61 -3.57 -13.42
C GLU A 13 -12.28 -5.03 -13.03
N SER A 14 -13.18 -5.94 -13.34
CA SER A 14 -12.92 -7.39 -13.21
C SER A 14 -11.97 -7.87 -14.30
N GLY A 15 -11.29 -9.00 -14.08
CA GLY A 15 -10.43 -9.57 -15.12
C GLY A 15 -11.16 -9.87 -16.44
N ILE A 16 -12.45 -10.23 -16.36
CA ILE A 16 -13.27 -10.54 -17.54
C ILE A 16 -13.58 -9.26 -18.34
N SER A 17 -14.01 -8.19 -17.67
CA SER A 17 -14.30 -6.90 -18.31
C SER A 17 -13.03 -6.26 -18.89
N ALA A 18 -11.91 -6.34 -18.17
CA ALA A 18 -10.61 -5.88 -18.65
C ALA A 18 -10.15 -6.65 -19.91
N LEU A 19 -10.32 -7.98 -19.94
CA LEU A 19 -9.98 -8.79 -21.11
C LEU A 19 -10.87 -8.44 -22.32
N ALA A 20 -12.18 -8.30 -22.11
CA ALA A 20 -13.09 -7.89 -23.17
C ALA A 20 -12.70 -6.53 -23.74
N ALA A 21 -12.37 -5.56 -22.86
CA ALA A 21 -11.92 -4.24 -23.27
C ALA A 21 -10.61 -4.27 -24.08
N ALA A 22 -9.66 -5.15 -23.70
CA ALA A 22 -8.41 -5.34 -24.43
C ALA A 22 -8.64 -5.93 -25.83
N ILE A 23 -9.58 -6.86 -25.99
CA ILE A 23 -9.91 -7.48 -27.28
C ILE A 23 -10.55 -6.46 -28.24
N ILE A 24 -11.51 -5.68 -27.75
CA ILE A 24 -12.26 -4.74 -28.60
C ILE A 24 -11.58 -3.36 -28.73
N GLY A 25 -10.55 -3.09 -27.92
CA GLY A 25 -9.85 -1.81 -27.84
C GLY A 25 -10.70 -0.66 -27.27
N LYS A 26 -11.74 -0.96 -26.48
CA LYS A 26 -12.69 0.01 -25.92
C LYS A 26 -13.09 -0.41 -24.51
N THR A 27 -13.23 0.55 -23.61
CA THR A 27 -13.80 0.34 -22.27
C THR A 27 -15.14 1.08 -22.16
N PRO A 28 -16.15 0.56 -21.44
CA PRO A 28 -17.38 1.30 -21.18
C PRO A 28 -17.09 2.64 -20.48
N ASN A 29 -17.74 3.71 -20.92
CA ASN A 29 -17.58 5.03 -20.30
C ASN A 29 -18.55 5.19 -19.11
N TYR A 30 -18.10 4.83 -17.92
CA TYR A 30 -18.89 4.93 -16.69
C TYR A 30 -18.00 5.11 -15.44
N GLY A 31 -18.62 5.42 -14.31
CA GLY A 31 -17.92 5.54 -13.03
C GLY A 31 -16.80 6.58 -13.11
N LEU A 32 -15.58 6.20 -12.74
CA LEU A 32 -14.39 7.06 -12.70
C LEU A 32 -13.81 7.40 -14.08
N HIS A 33 -14.40 6.90 -15.17
CA HIS A 33 -14.15 7.43 -16.52
C HIS A 33 -14.81 8.80 -16.74
N ILE A 34 -15.83 9.14 -15.95
CA ILE A 34 -16.57 10.40 -16.01
C ILE A 34 -15.98 11.36 -14.98
N LYS A 35 -15.67 12.59 -15.38
CA LYS A 35 -14.94 13.55 -14.53
C LYS A 35 -15.75 13.94 -13.30
N GLU A 36 -17.05 14.15 -13.46
CA GLU A 36 -17.98 14.58 -12.41
C GLU A 36 -18.04 13.57 -11.27
N ASN A 37 -17.93 12.27 -11.57
CA ASN A 37 -17.94 11.19 -10.57
C ASN A 37 -16.65 11.12 -9.73
N ARG A 38 -15.64 11.92 -10.05
CA ARG A 38 -14.35 11.98 -9.34
C ARG A 38 -14.29 13.15 -8.36
N MET A 39 -15.36 13.96 -8.29
CA MET A 39 -15.44 15.09 -7.37
C MET A 39 -15.28 14.60 -5.93
N PRO A 40 -14.37 15.21 -5.13
CA PRO A 40 -14.21 14.84 -3.73
C PRO A 40 -15.46 15.18 -2.94
N THR A 41 -15.84 14.30 -2.01
CA THR A 41 -17.06 14.46 -1.19
C THR A 41 -16.75 14.73 0.27
N ILE A 42 -15.55 14.39 0.74
CA ILE A 42 -15.14 14.54 2.15
C ILE A 42 -13.68 14.94 2.27
N LEU A 43 -13.36 15.85 3.19
CA LEU A 43 -12.00 16.27 3.50
C LEU A 43 -11.44 15.43 4.65
N VAL A 44 -10.26 14.83 4.45
CA VAL A 44 -9.62 13.96 5.43
C VAL A 44 -8.27 14.56 5.81
N LYS A 45 -8.13 15.00 7.06
CA LYS A 45 -6.82 15.39 7.61
C LYS A 45 -6.17 14.17 8.25
N VAL A 46 -4.94 13.88 7.85
CA VAL A 46 -4.22 12.71 8.35
C VAL A 46 -3.00 13.12 9.17
N LYS A 47 -2.80 12.41 10.28
CA LYS A 47 -1.57 12.40 11.07
C LYS A 47 -1.06 10.96 11.18
N GLY A 48 0.23 10.77 11.39
CA GLY A 48 0.83 9.44 11.59
C GLY A 48 1.12 8.67 10.30
N ASP A 49 1.01 7.34 10.37
CA ASP A 49 1.33 6.44 9.26
C ASP A 49 0.20 6.41 8.22
N LEU A 50 0.53 6.60 6.93
CA LEU A 50 -0.49 6.68 5.89
C LEU A 50 -1.13 5.34 5.53
N SER A 51 -0.42 4.24 5.73
CA SER A 51 -0.93 2.89 5.51
C SER A 51 -2.01 2.55 6.54
N ALA A 52 -1.75 2.88 7.81
CA ALA A 52 -2.70 2.79 8.91
C ALA A 52 -3.88 3.75 8.72
N ALA A 53 -3.61 5.02 8.39
CA ALA A 53 -4.67 6.00 8.16
C ALA A 53 -5.60 5.57 7.01
N GLY A 54 -5.05 5.01 5.93
CA GLY A 54 -5.86 4.48 4.83
C GLY A 54 -6.68 3.27 5.21
N TYR A 55 -6.19 2.43 6.13
CA TYR A 55 -6.92 1.28 6.66
C TYR A 55 -8.14 1.77 7.43
N ILE A 56 -7.93 2.65 8.41
CA ILE A 56 -8.97 3.24 9.27
C ILE A 56 -9.98 4.03 8.43
N ALA A 57 -9.50 4.88 7.51
CA ALA A 57 -10.37 5.65 6.63
C ALA A 57 -11.22 4.74 5.75
N GLY A 58 -10.66 3.65 5.22
CA GLY A 58 -11.44 2.75 4.40
C GLY A 58 -12.52 2.01 5.20
N GLU A 59 -12.35 1.79 6.50
CA GLU A 59 -13.42 1.20 7.33
C GLU A 59 -14.56 2.19 7.64
N SER A 60 -14.26 3.50 7.68
CA SER A 60 -15.25 4.53 7.99
C SER A 60 -15.95 5.11 6.75
N LEU A 61 -15.25 5.19 5.62
CA LEU A 61 -15.76 5.79 4.40
C LEU A 61 -16.73 4.86 3.66
N SER A 62 -17.88 5.40 3.28
CA SER A 62 -18.96 4.74 2.54
C SER A 62 -19.20 5.43 1.20
N ASN A 63 -18.62 4.89 0.12
CA ASN A 63 -18.77 5.39 -1.26
C ASN A 63 -18.32 6.85 -1.49
N GLU A 64 -17.53 7.43 -0.59
CA GLU A 64 -16.97 8.77 -0.77
C GLU A 64 -15.68 8.78 -1.61
N VAL A 65 -15.39 9.95 -2.20
CA VAL A 65 -14.08 10.25 -2.78
C VAL A 65 -13.34 11.17 -1.80
N PRO A 66 -12.41 10.65 -0.98
CA PRO A 66 -11.73 11.44 0.04
C PRO A 66 -10.71 12.41 -0.55
N TYR A 67 -10.63 13.61 0.04
CA TYR A 67 -9.65 14.65 -0.23
C TYR A 67 -8.68 14.76 0.95
N PHE A 68 -7.48 14.21 0.78
CA PHE A 68 -6.46 14.16 1.82
C PHE A 68 -5.63 15.45 1.89
N VAL A 69 -5.48 15.93 3.12
CA VAL A 69 -4.54 17.00 3.48
C VAL A 69 -3.57 16.47 4.53
N PHE A 70 -2.28 16.71 4.30
CA PHE A 70 -1.19 16.26 5.16
C PHE A 70 -0.50 17.43 5.85
N ASP A 71 -0.03 17.23 7.06
CA ASP A 71 0.75 18.22 7.84
C ASP A 71 2.25 18.19 7.52
N ARG A 72 2.69 17.18 6.76
CA ARG A 72 4.07 16.97 6.32
C ARG A 72 4.16 16.67 4.84
N LYS A 73 5.38 16.73 4.31
CA LYS A 73 5.67 16.15 3.00
C LYS A 73 5.49 14.63 3.06
N VAL A 74 4.83 14.09 2.04
CA VAL A 74 4.56 12.67 1.91
C VAL A 74 5.23 12.13 0.66
N ALA A 75 5.84 10.96 0.76
CA ALA A 75 6.47 10.29 -0.36
C ALA A 75 5.44 9.53 -1.21
N LYS A 76 5.74 9.33 -2.49
CA LYS A 76 4.85 8.58 -3.41
C LYS A 76 4.57 7.15 -2.93
N TRP A 77 5.56 6.50 -2.30
CA TRP A 77 5.39 5.14 -1.77
C TRP A 77 4.44 5.09 -0.57
N GLU A 78 4.39 6.14 0.26
CA GLU A 78 3.43 6.24 1.36
C GLU A 78 2.01 6.39 0.83
N LEU A 79 1.82 7.21 -0.22
CA LEU A 79 0.53 7.34 -0.90
C LEU A 79 0.09 6.06 -1.63
N LYS A 80 1.06 5.26 -2.09
CA LYS A 80 0.80 3.93 -2.65
C LYS A 80 0.25 2.99 -1.56
N LEU A 81 0.81 3.02 -0.35
CA LEU A 81 0.28 2.27 0.81
C LEU A 81 -1.10 2.79 1.22
N LEU A 82 -1.28 4.11 1.38
CA LEU A 82 -2.57 4.75 1.67
C LEU A 82 -3.67 4.26 0.73
N GLY A 83 -3.44 4.39 -0.58
CA GLY A 83 -4.40 3.98 -1.60
C GLY A 83 -4.68 2.48 -1.62
N ALA A 84 -3.67 1.66 -1.29
CA ALA A 84 -3.86 0.22 -1.20
C ALA A 84 -4.72 -0.17 0.01
N SER A 85 -4.49 0.44 1.17
CA SER A 85 -5.30 0.22 2.36
C SER A 85 -6.75 0.65 2.13
N LEU A 86 -6.98 1.86 1.62
CA LEU A 86 -8.29 2.41 1.26
C LEU A 86 -9.09 1.48 0.34
N ALA A 87 -8.46 0.98 -0.71
CA ALA A 87 -9.09 0.07 -1.66
C ALA A 87 -9.38 -1.33 -1.09
N SER A 88 -8.68 -1.71 -0.01
CA SER A 88 -8.80 -3.03 0.63
C SER A 88 -9.90 -3.05 1.68
N THR A 89 -9.97 -2.03 2.55
CA THR A 89 -10.98 -1.95 3.62
C THR A 89 -12.29 -1.31 3.13
N GLY A 90 -12.23 -0.22 2.35
CA GLY A 90 -13.41 0.60 2.01
C GLY A 90 -13.87 0.55 0.57
N ASN A 91 -13.23 -0.27 -0.27
CA ASN A 91 -13.45 -0.29 -1.72
C ASN A 91 -13.30 1.10 -2.39
N VAL A 92 -12.57 2.01 -1.75
CA VAL A 92 -12.33 3.37 -2.25
C VAL A 92 -11.40 3.30 -3.45
N SER A 93 -11.93 3.57 -4.62
CA SER A 93 -11.22 3.41 -5.91
C SER A 93 -10.38 4.64 -6.30
N MET A 94 -10.58 5.75 -5.60
CA MET A 94 -9.90 7.01 -5.83
C MET A 94 -9.87 7.87 -4.56
N PHE A 95 -8.83 8.68 -4.45
CA PHE A 95 -8.69 9.78 -3.50
C PHE A 95 -7.96 10.95 -4.17
N HIS A 96 -8.15 12.15 -3.65
CA HIS A 96 -7.32 13.31 -3.97
C HIS A 96 -6.32 13.55 -2.85
N ALA A 97 -5.09 13.91 -3.20
CA ALA A 97 -4.07 14.38 -2.27
C ALA A 97 -3.68 15.81 -2.66
N GLU A 98 -3.85 16.75 -1.74
CA GLU A 98 -3.58 18.17 -1.98
C GLU A 98 -2.15 18.40 -2.47
N GLY A 99 -2.02 19.09 -3.61
CA GLY A 99 -0.70 19.38 -4.21
C GLY A 99 -0.04 18.20 -4.94
N ILE A 100 -0.66 17.01 -4.95
CA ILE A 100 -0.05 15.79 -5.50
C ILE A 100 -0.91 15.14 -6.59
N THR A 101 -2.20 14.93 -6.34
CA THR A 101 -3.10 14.33 -7.33
C THR A 101 -3.25 15.27 -8.53
N PRO A 102 -3.13 14.82 -9.80
CA PRO A 102 -3.14 15.74 -10.94
C PRO A 102 -4.35 16.69 -11.00
N GLU A 103 -5.53 16.19 -10.65
CA GLU A 103 -6.82 16.89 -10.66
C GLU A 103 -7.19 17.54 -9.31
N TRP A 104 -6.23 17.74 -8.39
CA TRP A 104 -6.51 18.23 -7.04
C TRP A 104 -7.11 19.64 -6.95
N ARG A 105 -6.97 20.44 -8.02
CA ARG A 105 -7.53 21.81 -8.14
C ARG A 105 -8.79 21.87 -9.00
N ASP A 106 -9.19 20.76 -9.61
CA ASP A 106 -10.30 20.75 -10.56
C ASP A 106 -11.66 20.89 -9.88
N PHE A 107 -11.70 20.66 -8.56
CA PHE A 107 -12.90 20.65 -7.74
C PHE A 107 -12.74 21.53 -6.50
N GLU A 108 -13.85 22.02 -5.97
CA GLU A 108 -13.87 22.69 -4.68
C GLU A 108 -13.54 21.72 -3.55
N LYS A 109 -12.87 22.23 -2.51
CA LYS A 109 -12.59 21.42 -1.31
C LYS A 109 -13.90 21.11 -0.58
N PRO A 110 -14.13 19.86 -0.16
CA PRO A 110 -15.30 19.51 0.62
C PRO A 110 -15.39 20.30 1.92
N LYS A 111 -16.62 20.66 2.32
CA LYS A 111 -16.90 21.31 3.60
C LYS A 111 -16.91 20.33 4.77
N GLU A 112 -17.41 19.12 4.51
CA GLU A 112 -17.40 18.03 5.48
C GLU A 112 -15.97 17.56 5.71
N LYS A 113 -15.61 17.37 6.98
CA LYS A 113 -14.24 17.09 7.39
C LYS A 113 -14.18 16.06 8.50
N ILE A 114 -13.24 15.14 8.37
CA ILE A 114 -12.81 14.22 9.43
C ILE A 114 -11.29 14.32 9.67
N GLU A 115 -10.86 13.92 10.85
CA GLU A 115 -9.43 13.77 11.19
C GLU A 115 -9.15 12.31 11.52
N ILE A 116 -8.06 11.78 10.99
CA ILE A 116 -7.65 10.39 11.18
C ILE A 116 -6.22 10.36 11.69
N GLU A 117 -6.03 9.65 12.80
CA GLU A 117 -4.73 9.30 13.33
C GLU A 117 -4.35 7.90 12.83
N GLY A 118 -3.34 7.82 11.98
CA GLY A 118 -2.80 6.59 11.42
C GLY A 118 -1.96 5.83 12.43
N LYS A 119 -2.60 5.27 13.44
CA LYS A 119 -2.00 4.40 14.44
C LYS A 119 -2.88 3.17 14.63
N LEU A 120 -2.26 1.99 14.52
CA LEU A 120 -2.90 0.71 14.74
C LEU A 120 -2.11 -0.04 15.80
N ASP A 121 -2.80 -0.59 16.79
CA ASP A 121 -2.20 -1.40 17.84
C ASP A 121 -2.51 -2.89 17.54
N PHE A 122 -1.48 -3.68 17.23
CA PHE A 122 -1.60 -5.14 17.06
C PHE A 122 -0.39 -5.83 17.68
N ASP A 123 -0.64 -6.75 18.61
CA ASP A 123 0.37 -7.32 19.50
C ASP A 123 0.39 -8.85 19.35
N CYS A 124 1.18 -9.36 18.41
CA CYS A 124 1.64 -10.75 18.35
C CYS A 124 3.16 -10.75 18.19
N ASP A 125 3.86 -11.77 18.69
CA ASP A 125 5.32 -11.88 18.52
C ASP A 125 5.63 -12.38 17.11
N PRO A 126 6.15 -11.54 16.21
CA PRO A 126 6.26 -11.90 14.81
C PRO A 126 7.46 -12.80 14.56
N ASP A 127 7.23 -13.90 13.84
CA ASP A 127 8.23 -14.83 13.33
C ASP A 127 8.47 -14.67 11.82
N LEU A 128 7.64 -13.87 11.13
CA LEU A 128 7.84 -13.39 9.76
C LEU A 128 7.58 -11.88 9.66
N ILE A 129 8.45 -11.16 8.95
CA ILE A 129 8.25 -9.78 8.53
C ILE A 129 8.04 -9.76 7.02
N ALA A 130 6.92 -9.22 6.54
CA ALA A 130 6.58 -9.17 5.11
C ALA A 130 6.33 -7.73 4.64
N ILE A 131 7.19 -7.26 3.73
CA ILE A 131 7.13 -5.92 3.14
C ILE A 131 6.87 -6.04 1.63
N GLY A 132 6.02 -5.16 1.08
CA GLY A 132 5.74 -5.14 -0.36
C GLY A 132 4.32 -5.56 -0.75
N CYS A 133 3.31 -5.10 -0.02
CA CYS A 133 1.90 -5.28 -0.37
C CYS A 133 1.14 -3.95 -0.43
N PRO A 134 1.43 -3.02 -1.35
CA PRO A 134 1.87 -3.31 -2.72
C PRO A 134 3.38 -3.43 -2.88
N HIS A 135 3.78 -4.04 -3.99
CA HIS A 135 5.19 -4.29 -4.33
C HIS A 135 6.09 -3.09 -4.13
N VAL A 136 7.26 -3.34 -3.53
CA VAL A 136 8.30 -2.36 -3.24
C VAL A 136 8.82 -1.73 -4.54
N SER A 137 8.92 -0.41 -4.57
CA SER A 137 9.48 0.38 -5.68
C SER A 137 11.00 0.56 -5.58
N ASP A 138 11.60 1.18 -6.60
CA ASP A 138 13.03 1.53 -6.64
C ASP A 138 13.48 2.31 -5.40
N ASP A 139 12.71 3.33 -5.02
CA ASP A 139 13.06 4.21 -3.89
C ASP A 139 12.86 3.52 -2.55
N GLU A 140 11.86 2.64 -2.44
CA GLU A 140 11.67 1.84 -1.23
C GLU A 140 12.78 0.79 -1.06
N LEU A 141 13.31 0.18 -2.13
CA LEU A 141 14.45 -0.73 -2.01
C LEU A 141 15.69 -0.04 -1.44
N LYS A 142 15.97 1.20 -1.90
CA LYS A 142 17.06 2.02 -1.35
C LYS A 142 16.83 2.32 0.12
N LEU A 143 15.63 2.80 0.46
CA LEU A 143 15.25 3.10 1.84
C LEU A 143 15.38 1.86 2.76
N ILE A 144 14.92 0.70 2.30
CA ILE A 144 15.04 -0.56 3.05
C ILE A 144 16.51 -0.86 3.29
N LEU A 145 17.36 -0.84 2.25
CA LEU A 145 18.80 -1.09 2.40
C LEU A 145 19.43 -0.11 3.39
N ASP A 146 19.15 1.19 3.27
CA ASP A 146 19.71 2.23 4.14
C ASP A 146 19.34 1.99 5.62
N LEU A 147 18.15 1.46 5.89
CA LEU A 147 17.68 1.16 7.25
C LEU A 147 18.28 -0.11 7.86
N ILE A 148 18.74 -1.07 7.04
CA ILE A 148 19.31 -2.34 7.50
C ILE A 148 20.82 -2.47 7.25
N GLU A 149 21.45 -1.50 6.57
CA GLU A 149 22.88 -1.56 6.25
C GLU A 149 23.72 -1.62 7.53
N GLY A 150 24.74 -2.49 7.51
CA GLY A 150 25.57 -2.75 8.69
C GLY A 150 24.96 -3.71 9.71
N LYS A 151 23.69 -4.11 9.57
CA LYS A 151 23.04 -5.10 10.45
C LYS A 151 23.03 -6.51 9.83
N ARG A 152 22.49 -7.49 10.57
CA ARG A 152 22.11 -8.81 10.05
C ARG A 152 20.64 -9.03 10.33
N VAL A 153 19.92 -9.57 9.36
CA VAL A 153 18.54 -10.01 9.52
C VAL A 153 18.54 -11.27 10.38
N LYS A 154 17.86 -11.20 11.53
CA LYS A 154 17.78 -12.26 12.53
C LYS A 154 16.43 -13.00 12.51
N LYS A 155 15.33 -12.28 12.24
CA LYS A 155 14.00 -12.84 11.99
C LYS A 155 13.72 -12.89 10.49
N GLU A 156 12.86 -13.79 10.04
CA GLU A 156 12.59 -13.98 8.61
C GLU A 156 12.03 -12.68 7.98
N LEU A 157 12.72 -12.11 6.98
CA LEU A 157 12.30 -10.89 6.29
C LEU A 157 12.06 -11.15 4.80
N TRP A 158 10.81 -10.99 4.37
CA TRP A 158 10.39 -11.14 2.98
C TRP A 158 10.06 -9.78 2.36
N ILE A 159 10.65 -9.53 1.19
CA ILE A 159 10.45 -8.30 0.42
C ILE A 159 9.87 -8.69 -0.93
N PHE A 160 8.66 -8.22 -1.22
CA PHE A 160 7.95 -8.50 -2.46
C PHE A 160 8.06 -7.32 -3.43
N THR A 161 8.53 -7.58 -4.64
CA THR A 161 8.67 -6.58 -5.71
C THR A 161 8.39 -7.19 -7.09
N SER A 162 8.59 -6.43 -8.16
CA SER A 162 8.53 -6.92 -9.54
C SER A 162 9.92 -7.24 -10.07
N ARG A 163 9.98 -8.14 -11.05
CA ARG A 163 11.24 -8.51 -11.71
C ARG A 163 11.91 -7.34 -12.43
N ASP A 164 11.12 -6.41 -12.96
CA ASP A 164 11.65 -5.19 -13.58
C ASP A 164 12.43 -4.34 -12.55
N ILE A 165 11.87 -4.15 -11.36
CA ILE A 165 12.52 -3.43 -10.26
C ILE A 165 13.80 -4.15 -9.81
N VAL A 166 13.78 -5.48 -9.68
CA VAL A 166 14.99 -6.25 -9.34
C VAL A 166 16.07 -6.11 -10.40
N ASN A 167 15.71 -6.22 -11.69
CA ASN A 167 16.66 -6.10 -12.79
C ASN A 167 17.33 -4.71 -12.81
N ARG A 168 16.56 -3.65 -12.54
CA ARG A 168 17.06 -2.27 -12.47
C ARG A 168 17.90 -1.99 -11.21
N ASN A 169 17.71 -2.75 -10.13
CA ASN A 169 18.35 -2.53 -8.83
C ASN A 169 19.16 -3.72 -8.32
N ARG A 170 19.70 -4.55 -9.23
CA ARG A 170 20.35 -5.83 -8.88
C ARG A 170 21.39 -5.73 -7.76
N LYS A 171 22.23 -4.69 -7.77
CA LYS A 171 23.24 -4.46 -6.73
C LYS A 171 22.63 -4.19 -5.35
N ILE A 172 21.51 -3.48 -5.29
CA ILE A 172 20.80 -3.18 -4.03
C ILE A 172 20.15 -4.46 -3.51
N VAL A 173 19.50 -5.22 -4.39
CA VAL A 173 18.88 -6.51 -4.05
C VAL A 173 19.92 -7.50 -3.52
N GLU A 174 21.05 -7.65 -4.21
CA GLU A 174 22.15 -8.53 -3.76
C GLU A 174 22.70 -8.12 -2.40
N LYS A 175 22.77 -6.81 -2.09
CA LYS A 175 23.17 -6.34 -0.75
C LYS A 175 22.12 -6.72 0.30
N ILE A 176 20.84 -6.48 0.03
CA ILE A 176 19.72 -6.81 0.92
C ILE A 176 19.72 -8.33 1.23
N GLU A 177 19.89 -9.17 0.20
CA GLU A 177 19.93 -10.63 0.35
C GLU A 177 21.15 -11.10 1.16
N ARG A 178 22.32 -10.47 0.97
CA ARG A 178 23.52 -10.75 1.79
C ARG A 178 23.35 -10.42 3.27
N LEU A 179 22.43 -9.52 3.61
CA LEU A 179 22.09 -9.21 5.00
C LEU A 179 21.13 -10.25 5.60
N GLY A 180 20.55 -11.13 4.79
CA GLY A 180 19.70 -12.26 5.21
C GLY A 180 18.22 -12.13 4.83
N ALA A 181 17.81 -11.03 4.17
CA ALA A 181 16.44 -10.89 3.67
C ALA A 181 16.22 -11.72 2.40
N LYS A 182 14.96 -12.04 2.09
CA LYS A 182 14.57 -12.73 0.85
C LYS A 182 13.74 -11.82 -0.03
N VAL A 183 14.16 -11.67 -1.29
CA VAL A 183 13.45 -10.83 -2.27
C VAL A 183 12.69 -11.71 -3.25
N PHE A 184 11.37 -11.54 -3.31
CA PHE A 184 10.47 -12.29 -4.17
C PHE A 184 9.94 -11.40 -5.30
N CYS A 185 9.95 -11.93 -6.52
CA CYS A 185 9.45 -11.25 -7.71
C CYS A 185 8.07 -11.77 -8.13
N ASP A 186 7.23 -10.88 -8.64
CA ASP A 186 6.02 -11.19 -9.41
C ASP A 186 4.99 -12.08 -8.67
N THR A 187 5.05 -12.07 -7.33
CA THR A 187 4.09 -12.74 -6.43
C THR A 187 3.80 -11.86 -5.23
N CYS A 188 2.73 -12.11 -4.49
CA CYS A 188 2.35 -11.29 -3.33
C CYS A 188 2.13 -12.15 -2.10
N ILE A 189 2.49 -11.62 -0.92
CA ILE A 189 2.26 -12.29 0.37
C ILE A 189 0.81 -12.77 0.54
N VAL A 190 -0.17 -12.00 0.08
CA VAL A 190 -1.61 -12.32 0.25
C VAL A 190 -2.07 -13.57 -0.52
N VAL A 191 -1.34 -13.98 -1.56
CA VAL A 191 -1.63 -15.19 -2.35
C VAL A 191 -0.67 -16.34 -2.04
N SER A 192 0.33 -16.12 -1.18
CA SER A 192 1.39 -17.09 -0.92
C SER A 192 1.04 -17.99 0.26
N THR A 193 0.74 -19.27 -0.01
CA THR A 193 0.53 -20.28 1.05
C THR A 193 1.78 -20.51 1.91
N ALA A 194 2.96 -20.12 1.43
CA ALA A 194 4.21 -20.28 2.18
C ALA A 194 4.25 -19.50 3.51
N CYS A 195 3.38 -18.50 3.71
CA CYS A 195 3.30 -17.78 4.98
C CYS A 195 2.47 -18.53 6.05
N GLU A 196 1.70 -19.56 5.67
CA GLU A 196 0.78 -20.29 6.58
C GLU A 196 1.52 -21.14 7.62
N LYS A 197 2.84 -21.29 7.49
CA LYS A 197 3.70 -21.99 8.44
C LYS A 197 4.25 -21.10 9.57
N TYR A 198 3.94 -19.81 9.53
CA TYR A 198 4.37 -18.81 10.51
C TYR A 198 3.18 -18.45 11.39
N ASP A 199 3.45 -18.19 12.67
CA ASP A 199 2.41 -17.90 13.65
C ASP A 199 1.91 -16.46 13.51
N CYS A 200 2.82 -15.49 13.37
CA CYS A 200 2.51 -14.07 13.32
C CYS A 200 3.33 -13.34 12.25
N VAL A 201 2.64 -12.72 11.29
CA VAL A 201 3.26 -11.93 10.22
C VAL A 201 3.21 -10.45 10.56
N LEU A 202 4.36 -9.81 10.71
CA LEU A 202 4.46 -8.35 10.82
C LEU A 202 4.48 -7.69 9.44
N VAL A 203 3.58 -6.73 9.22
CA VAL A 203 3.44 -6.01 7.95
C VAL A 203 3.40 -4.49 8.13
N ASN A 204 3.82 -3.74 7.12
CA ASN A 204 3.69 -2.28 7.06
C ASN A 204 2.54 -1.79 6.17
N SER A 205 1.63 -2.71 5.83
CA SER A 205 0.60 -2.49 4.84
C SER A 205 -0.78 -2.79 5.41
N GLY A 206 -1.69 -1.81 5.37
CA GLY A 206 -3.11 -2.05 5.65
C GLY A 206 -3.76 -3.06 4.70
N LYS A 207 -3.32 -3.16 3.44
CA LYS A 207 -3.78 -4.20 2.50
C LYS A 207 -3.42 -5.63 2.97
N ALA A 208 -2.14 -5.88 3.26
CA ALA A 208 -1.71 -7.15 3.84
C ALA A 208 -2.41 -7.44 5.18
N LEU A 209 -2.49 -6.45 6.07
CA LEU A 209 -3.23 -6.54 7.33
C LEU A 209 -4.68 -7.00 7.13
N HIS A 210 -5.36 -6.45 6.12
CA HIS A 210 -6.75 -6.79 5.82
C HIS A 210 -6.92 -8.21 5.26
N TYR A 211 -6.03 -8.64 4.37
CA TYR A 211 -6.24 -9.86 3.58
C TYR A 211 -5.57 -11.10 4.14
N LEU A 212 -4.43 -10.99 4.83
CA LEU A 212 -3.70 -12.16 5.30
C LEU A 212 -4.49 -13.00 6.31
N PRO A 213 -5.16 -12.43 7.34
CA PRO A 213 -5.97 -13.23 8.25
C PRO A 213 -7.13 -13.94 7.51
N LYS A 214 -7.73 -13.26 6.53
CA LYS A 214 -8.90 -13.75 5.80
C LYS A 214 -8.58 -14.83 4.76
N LEU A 215 -7.44 -14.70 4.08
CA LEU A 215 -7.09 -15.55 2.93
C LEU A 215 -6.05 -16.62 3.26
N ARG A 216 -5.27 -16.43 4.33
CA ARG A 216 -4.18 -17.33 4.75
C ARG A 216 -4.38 -17.89 6.16
N GLY A 217 -5.27 -17.31 6.96
CA GLY A 217 -5.54 -17.80 8.32
C GLY A 217 -4.37 -17.62 9.29
N VAL A 218 -3.50 -16.64 9.05
CA VAL A 218 -2.34 -16.31 9.91
C VAL A 218 -2.65 -15.09 10.79
N GLU A 219 -2.06 -15.03 11.98
CA GLU A 219 -2.09 -13.80 12.78
C GLU A 219 -1.22 -12.73 12.12
N VAL A 220 -1.61 -11.47 12.28
CA VAL A 220 -0.94 -10.35 11.63
C VAL A 220 -0.83 -9.18 12.59
N SER A 221 0.38 -8.66 12.70
CA SER A 221 0.67 -7.40 13.38
C SER A 221 1.01 -6.32 12.36
N PHE A 222 0.80 -5.06 12.75
CA PHE A 222 1.07 -3.90 11.93
C PHE A 222 2.11 -3.00 12.60
N SER A 223 3.07 -2.49 11.83
CA SER A 223 3.93 -1.40 12.27
C SER A 223 4.41 -0.55 11.09
N ASP A 224 5.05 0.58 11.38
CA ASP A 224 5.70 1.35 10.33
C ASP A 224 6.92 0.60 9.76
N LEU A 225 7.37 1.00 8.57
CA LEU A 225 8.48 0.34 7.88
C LEU A 225 9.75 0.27 8.74
N LYS A 226 10.06 1.34 9.46
CA LYS A 226 11.29 1.41 10.26
C LYS A 226 11.22 0.38 11.38
N ARG A 227 10.12 0.33 12.11
CA ARG A 227 9.92 -0.64 13.19
C ARG A 227 9.88 -2.08 12.69
N CYS A 228 9.27 -2.35 11.53
CA CYS A 228 9.34 -3.67 10.90
C CYS A 228 10.78 -4.12 10.65
N LEU A 229 11.64 -3.23 10.14
CA LEU A 229 13.03 -3.54 9.85
C LEU A 229 13.90 -3.64 11.11
N GLU A 230 13.60 -2.84 12.15
CA GLU A 230 14.20 -2.99 13.49
C GLU A 230 13.89 -4.38 14.06
N VAL A 231 12.63 -4.81 14.08
CA VAL A 231 12.23 -6.14 14.54
C VAL A 231 12.93 -7.25 13.75
N ALA A 232 13.08 -7.07 12.44
CA ALA A 232 13.79 -8.04 11.60
C ALA A 232 15.29 -8.16 11.91
N THR A 233 15.94 -7.10 12.40
CA THR A 233 17.41 -7.01 12.52
C THR A 233 17.93 -7.04 13.95
N ASP A 234 17.19 -6.49 14.90
CA ASP A 234 17.62 -6.36 16.28
C ASP A 234 17.26 -7.63 17.08
N GLY A 235 16.16 -8.30 16.74
CA GLY A 235 15.66 -9.50 17.43
C GLY A 235 14.99 -9.12 18.73
#